data_AF-A0A0F9B7F0-F1
#
_entry.id   AF-A0A0F9B7F0-F1
#
_cell.length_a   1.000
_cell.length_b   1.000
_cell.length_c   1.000
_cell.angle_alpha   90.00
_cell.angle_beta   90.00
_cell.angle_gamma   90.00
#
_symmetry.space_group_name_H-M   'P 1'
#
loop_
_entity.id
_entity.type
_entity.pdbx_description
1 polymer ?
#
loop_
_entity_poly.entity_id
_entity_poly.type
_entity_poly.pdbx_seq_one_letter_code
_entity_poly.pdbx_strand_id
1 'polypeptide(L)'
;MILGTTYVKNDEPALNLAEVNLIAPQNNGTSDTDWYRFQIIVVMRDGDVYEYRERLGLAEDFKAHQFRIMGGSMEEDGPFVDETVGSLKDEANRMRDEKPFDIRLLIDMDKKRELLSKG
;
A
#
# COMPACT_ATOMS: atom_id res chain seq x y z
N MET A 1 -16.77 13.50 -5.62
CA MET A 1 -17.03 13.08 -4.22
C MET A 1 -16.66 11.60 -4.14
N ILE A 2 -15.87 11.17 -3.16
CA ILE A 2 -15.52 9.75 -3.01
C ILE A 2 -16.55 9.11 -2.08
N LEU A 3 -17.16 8.01 -2.52
CA LEU A 3 -18.16 7.27 -1.75
C LEU A 3 -17.50 6.13 -0.96
N GLY A 4 -18.00 5.84 0.24
CA GLY A 4 -17.55 4.66 0.99
C GLY A 4 -18.17 3.37 0.45
N THR A 5 -17.39 2.28 0.40
CA THR A 5 -17.88 0.92 0.14
C THR A 5 -17.39 -0.05 1.22
N THR A 6 -18.16 -1.11 1.48
CA THR A 6 -17.82 -2.16 2.46
C THR A 6 -17.18 -3.39 1.83
N TYR A 7 -17.07 -3.43 0.50
CA TYR A 7 -16.45 -4.55 -0.23
C TYR A 7 -15.79 -4.07 -1.52
N VAL A 8 -14.88 -4.91 -2.01
CA VAL A 8 -14.24 -4.87 -3.33
C VAL A 8 -14.06 -6.29 -3.86
N LYS A 9 -14.09 -6.48 -5.18
CA LYS A 9 -13.74 -7.73 -5.87
C LYS A 9 -12.37 -7.59 -6.52
N ASN A 10 -11.66 -8.72 -6.67
CA ASN A 10 -10.30 -8.73 -7.21
C ASN A 10 -10.21 -8.25 -8.66
N ASP A 11 -11.26 -8.42 -9.46
CA ASP A 11 -11.35 -8.02 -10.87
C ASP A 11 -11.83 -6.57 -11.06
N GLU A 12 -12.14 -5.83 -9.99
CA GLU A 12 -12.55 -4.43 -10.10
C GLU A 12 -11.38 -3.53 -10.51
N PRO A 13 -11.61 -2.57 -11.42
CA PRO A 13 -10.63 -1.54 -11.73
C PRO A 13 -10.29 -0.70 -10.50
N ALA A 14 -9.00 -0.55 -10.20
CA ALA A 14 -8.51 0.17 -9.02
C ALA A 14 -7.57 1.31 -9.42
N LEU A 15 -7.89 2.53 -8.98
CA LEU A 15 -7.05 3.70 -9.21
C LEU A 15 -5.83 3.72 -8.29
N ASN A 16 -5.98 3.20 -7.08
CA ASN A 16 -4.97 3.34 -6.04
C ASN A 16 -5.16 2.31 -4.92
N LEU A 17 -4.04 1.83 -4.37
CA LEU A 17 -3.98 1.15 -3.08
C LEU A 17 -2.95 1.85 -2.20
N ALA A 18 -3.33 2.22 -0.98
CA ALA A 18 -2.42 2.78 0.00
C ALA A 18 -2.46 1.99 1.30
N GLU A 19 -1.30 1.81 1.92
CA GLU A 19 -1.16 1.24 3.24
C GLU A 19 -0.60 2.27 4.20
N VAL A 20 -1.45 2.71 5.13
CA VAL A 20 -1.17 3.84 6.02
C VAL A 20 -1.46 3.49 7.47
N ASN A 21 -0.73 4.11 8.38
CA ASN A 21 -0.96 4.00 9.82
C ASN A 21 -1.96 5.09 10.22
N LEU A 22 -3.09 4.69 10.82
CA LEU A 22 -4.10 5.60 11.32
C LEU A 22 -4.57 5.14 12.72
N ILE A 23 -5.06 6.09 13.52
CA ILE A 23 -5.76 5.77 14.77
C ILE A 23 -7.19 5.37 14.41
N ALA A 24 -7.61 4.19 14.86
CA ALA A 24 -8.98 3.73 14.63
C ALA A 24 -9.96 4.49 15.54
N PRO A 25 -11.15 4.90 15.06
CA PRO A 25 -12.20 5.42 15.94
C PRO A 25 -12.62 4.33 16.93
N GLN A 26 -12.87 4.69 18.20
CA GLN A 26 -13.30 3.74 19.23
C GLN A 26 -14.44 2.84 18.74
N ASN A 27 -14.17 1.55 18.61
CA ASN A 27 -15.20 0.53 18.58
C ASN A 27 -14.65 -0.72 19.30
N ASN A 28 -15.37 -1.19 20.31
CA ASN A 28 -15.13 -2.46 21.01
C ASN A 28 -13.76 -2.61 21.73
N GLY A 29 -13.34 -1.61 22.51
CA GLY A 29 -12.24 -1.79 23.47
C GLY A 29 -10.82 -1.59 22.92
N THR A 30 -10.67 -1.06 21.72
CA THR A 30 -9.38 -0.57 21.21
C THR A 30 -9.05 0.80 21.80
N SER A 31 -7.81 0.99 22.25
CA SER A 31 -7.33 2.25 22.81
C SER A 31 -7.27 3.36 21.73
N ASP A 32 -7.60 4.59 22.11
CA ASP A 32 -7.45 5.81 21.29
C ASP A 32 -5.99 6.18 20.99
N THR A 33 -5.05 5.39 21.51
CA THR A 33 -3.62 5.59 21.34
C THR A 33 -3.00 4.69 20.28
N ASP A 34 -3.70 3.62 19.91
CA ASP A 34 -3.09 2.55 19.14
C ASP A 34 -3.18 2.87 17.65
N TRP A 35 -2.01 2.88 17.00
CA TRP A 35 -1.91 3.03 15.57
C TRP A 35 -2.15 1.68 14.90
N TYR A 36 -3.07 1.65 13.93
CA TYR A 36 -3.36 0.48 13.12
C TYR A 36 -2.91 0.71 11.68
N ARG A 37 -2.42 -0.35 11.04
CA ARG A 37 -2.21 -0.36 9.59
C ARG A 37 -3.55 -0.56 8.90
N PHE A 38 -3.91 0.37 8.03
CA PHE A 38 -5.07 0.29 7.15
C PHE A 38 -4.63 0.11 5.71
N GLN A 39 -5.32 -0.76 4.98
CA GLN A 39 -5.29 -0.81 3.53
C GLN A 39 -6.49 -0.04 2.99
N ILE A 40 -6.21 0.97 2.17
CA ILE A 40 -7.22 1.84 1.55
C ILE A 40 -7.15 1.64 0.05
N ILE A 41 -8.26 1.23 -0.56
CA ILE A 41 -8.35 0.93 -1.99
C ILE A 41 -9.37 1.87 -2.61
N VAL A 42 -9.00 2.51 -3.70
CA VAL A 42 -9.87 3.39 -4.49
C VAL A 42 -10.23 2.67 -5.78
N VAL A 43 -11.52 2.34 -5.95
CA VAL A 43 -12.05 1.61 -7.11
C VAL A 43 -12.99 2.48 -7.94
N MET A 44 -13.13 2.14 -9.22
CA MET A 44 -14.04 2.79 -10.15
C MET A 44 -15.22 1.87 -10.47
N ARG A 45 -16.46 2.37 -10.33
CA ARG A 45 -17.68 1.64 -10.70
C ARG A 45 -18.63 2.60 -11.40
N ASP A 46 -19.04 2.26 -12.60
CA ASP A 46 -20.02 3.04 -13.38
C ASP A 46 -19.71 4.54 -13.50
N GLY A 47 -18.41 4.90 -13.52
CA GLY A 47 -17.93 6.28 -13.59
C GLY A 47 -17.74 6.97 -12.24
N ASP A 48 -18.16 6.33 -11.14
CA ASP A 48 -18.01 6.83 -9.77
C ASP A 48 -16.81 6.22 -9.05
N VAL A 49 -16.25 7.00 -8.12
CA VAL A 49 -15.10 6.61 -7.31
C VAL A 49 -15.56 6.15 -5.92
N TYR A 50 -15.16 4.95 -5.54
CA TYR A 50 -15.44 4.36 -4.23
C TYR A 50 -14.16 4.08 -3.47
N GLU A 51 -14.20 4.27 -2.16
CA GLU A 51 -13.12 3.95 -1.23
C GLU A 51 -13.52 2.81 -0.31
N TYR A 52 -12.70 1.77 -0.32
CA TYR A 52 -12.75 0.66 0.61
C TYR A 52 -11.62 0.80 1.62
N ARG A 53 -11.91 0.57 2.91
CA ARG A 53 -10.90 0.56 3.98
C ARG A 53 -10.95 -0.75 4.74
N GLU A 54 -9.79 -1.34 4.93
CA GLU A 54 -9.60 -2.56 5.71
C GLU A 54 -8.54 -2.33 6.79
N ARG A 55 -8.85 -2.68 8.04
CA ARG A 55 -7.88 -2.69 9.12
C ARG A 55 -7.11 -4.01 9.05
N LEU A 56 -5.79 -3.93 8.87
CA LEU A 56 -4.94 -5.12 8.74
C LEU A 56 -4.41 -5.62 10.10
N GLY A 57 -4.06 -4.71 11.01
CA GLY A 57 -3.45 -5.06 12.30
C GLY A 57 -2.82 -3.86 13.00
N LEU A 58 -2.13 -4.08 14.13
CA LEU A 58 -1.39 -3.03 14.82
C LEU A 58 -0.22 -2.57 13.94
N ALA A 59 0.04 -1.27 13.88
CA ALA A 59 1.08 -0.71 13.02
C ALA A 59 2.48 -1.23 13.36
N GLU A 60 2.74 -1.60 14.62
CA GLU A 60 4.02 -2.14 15.09
C GLU A 60 4.34 -3.54 14.55
N ASP A 61 3.33 -4.29 14.11
CA ASP A 61 3.52 -5.63 13.52
C ASP A 61 4.06 -5.57 12.09
N PHE A 62 3.97 -4.40 11.43
CA PHE A 62 4.37 -4.22 10.04
C PHE A 62 5.80 -3.67 9.94
N LYS A 63 6.70 -4.48 9.38
CA LYS A 63 8.09 -4.08 9.10
C LYS A 63 8.21 -3.12 7.92
N ALA A 64 7.31 -3.25 6.94
CA ALA A 64 7.30 -2.38 5.77
C ALA A 64 6.83 -0.97 6.13
N HIS A 65 7.42 0.03 5.50
CA HIS A 65 6.95 1.42 5.60
C HIS A 65 5.52 1.57 5.08
N GLN A 66 4.92 2.73 5.32
CA GLN A 66 3.67 3.09 4.64
C GLN A 66 3.97 3.31 3.16
N PHE A 67 3.07 2.87 2.29
CA PHE A 67 3.31 2.93 0.85
C PHE A 67 2.02 3.20 0.07
N ARG A 68 2.20 3.52 -1.21
CA ARG A 68 1.12 3.73 -2.18
C ARG A 68 1.51 3.04 -3.49
N ILE A 69 0.54 2.35 -4.07
CA ILE A 69 0.63 1.71 -5.38
C ILE A 69 -0.42 2.38 -6.27
N MET A 70 0.04 3.00 -7.35
CA MET A 70 -0.83 3.62 -8.34
C MET A 70 -1.33 2.54 -9.29
N GLY A 71 -2.65 2.43 -9.44
CA GLY A 71 -3.29 1.53 -10.41
C GLY A 71 -3.91 2.23 -11.62
N GLY A 72 -3.95 3.56 -11.57
CA GLY A 72 -4.46 4.40 -12.64
C GLY A 72 -4.19 5.89 -12.38
N SER A 73 -4.63 6.71 -13.33
CA SER A 73 -4.50 8.17 -13.33
C SER A 73 -5.84 8.81 -13.70
N MET A 74 -6.04 10.05 -13.25
CA MET A 74 -7.11 10.90 -13.79
C MET A 74 -6.53 11.66 -14.97
N GLU A 75 -7.07 11.46 -16.17
CA GLU A 75 -6.67 12.15 -17.40
C GLU A 75 -7.76 13.13 -17.85
N GLU A 76 -7.49 13.93 -18.87
CA GLU A 76 -8.44 14.92 -19.40
C GLU A 76 -9.73 14.28 -19.93
N ASP A 77 -9.61 13.08 -20.51
CA ASP A 77 -10.72 12.29 -21.07
C ASP A 77 -11.44 11.41 -20.04
N GLY A 78 -10.98 11.42 -18.79
CA GLY A 78 -11.52 10.60 -17.70
C GLY A 78 -10.47 9.74 -17.00
N PRO A 79 -10.90 8.85 -16.08
CA PRO A 79 -9.99 7.96 -15.37
C PRO A 79 -9.41 6.89 -16.30
N PHE A 80 -8.09 6.83 -16.39
CA PHE A 80 -7.35 5.72 -16.97
C PHE A 80 -7.00 4.73 -15.86
N VAL A 81 -7.43 3.47 -15.98
CA VAL A 81 -7.18 2.40 -15.00
C VAL A 81 -6.57 1.22 -15.72
N ASP A 82 -5.34 0.85 -15.35
CA ASP A 82 -4.62 -0.29 -15.93
C ASP A 82 -4.57 -1.48 -14.97
N GLU A 83 -4.79 -1.23 -13.68
CA GLU A 83 -4.69 -2.25 -12.65
C GLU A 83 -6.04 -2.62 -12.04
N THR A 84 -6.06 -3.85 -11.53
CA THR A 84 -7.19 -4.39 -10.76
C THR A 84 -6.89 -4.39 -9.27
N VAL A 85 -7.93 -4.47 -8.45
CA VAL A 85 -7.79 -4.67 -7.00
C VAL A 85 -6.87 -5.86 -6.68
N GLY A 86 -7.00 -6.97 -7.40
CA GLY A 86 -6.20 -8.17 -7.22
C GLY A 86 -4.72 -7.90 -7.46
N SER A 87 -4.38 -7.28 -8.59
CA SER A 87 -2.99 -6.94 -8.93
C SER A 87 -2.37 -5.99 -7.90
N LEU A 88 -3.11 -4.96 -7.46
CA LEU A 88 -2.63 -4.05 -6.43
C LEU A 88 -2.43 -4.75 -5.08
N LYS A 89 -3.29 -5.71 -4.72
CA LYS A 89 -3.13 -6.51 -3.50
C LYS A 89 -1.92 -7.43 -3.57
N ASP A 90 -1.65 -8.02 -4.74
CA ASP A 90 -0.46 -8.84 -4.96
C ASP A 90 0.82 -8.01 -4.84
N GLU A 91 0.83 -6.79 -5.39
CA GLU A 91 1.94 -5.86 -5.21
C GLU A 91 2.08 -5.40 -3.75
N ALA A 92 0.98 -5.12 -3.05
CA ALA A 92 1.02 -4.79 -1.63
C ALA A 92 1.59 -5.94 -0.78
N ASN A 93 1.31 -7.20 -1.13
CA ASN A 93 1.95 -8.36 -0.52
C ASN A 93 3.46 -8.36 -0.76
N ARG A 94 3.91 -8.13 -2.00
CA ARG A 94 5.34 -8.03 -2.33
C ARG A 94 6.03 -6.91 -1.55
N MET A 95 5.46 -5.71 -1.53
CA MET A 95 6.02 -4.56 -0.79
C MET A 95 6.09 -4.79 0.73
N ARG A 96 5.22 -5.64 1.30
CA ARG A 96 5.29 -6.03 2.71
C ARG A 96 6.42 -7.01 3.00
N ASP A 97 6.67 -7.93 2.07
CA ASP A 97 7.71 -8.96 2.18
C ASP A 97 9.11 -8.45 1.80
N GLU A 98 9.18 -7.46 0.92
CA GLU A 98 10.42 -6.82 0.53
C GLU A 98 11.03 -6.08 1.73
N LYS A 99 12.27 -6.47 2.08
CA LYS A 99 13.03 -5.74 3.08
C LYS A 99 13.25 -4.32 2.57
N PRO A 100 13.08 -3.29 3.42
CA PRO A 100 13.46 -1.95 3.02
C PRO A 100 14.92 -1.97 2.55
N PHE A 101 15.16 -1.35 1.38
CA PHE A 101 16.50 -1.21 0.80
C PHE A 101 17.42 -0.54 1.83
N ASP A 102 18.27 -1.32 2.50
CA ASP A 102 19.25 -0.78 3.43
C ASP A 102 20.44 -0.25 2.62
N ILE A 103 20.51 1.07 2.47
CA ILE A 103 21.63 1.75 1.80
C ILE A 103 22.98 1.36 2.41
N ARG A 104 23.03 0.97 3.69
CA ARG A 104 24.28 0.49 4.32
C ARG A 104 24.76 -0.83 3.71
N LEU A 105 23.83 -1.72 3.35
CA LEU A 105 24.15 -2.99 2.68
C LEU A 105 24.79 -2.75 1.30
N LEU A 106 24.33 -1.74 0.54
CA LEU A 106 24.95 -1.32 -0.72
C LEU A 106 26.37 -0.76 -0.51
N ILE A 107 26.54 0.12 0.47
CA ILE A 107 27.85 0.69 0.80
C ILE A 107 28.84 -0.40 1.23
N ASP A 108 28.38 -1.38 2.03
CA ASP A 108 29.21 -2.49 2.48
C ASP A 108 29.56 -3.45 1.33
N MET A 109 28.65 -3.66 0.38
CA MET A 109 28.90 -4.45 -0.82
C MET A 109 29.95 -3.79 -1.74
N ASP A 110 29.90 -2.47 -1.91
CA ASP A 110 30.89 -1.72 -2.71
C ASP A 110 32.27 -1.73 -2.05
N LYS A 111 32.35 -1.51 -0.73
CA LYS A 111 33.62 -1.65 0.02
C LYS A 111 34.20 -3.05 -0.11
N LYS A 112 33.36 -4.08 -0.04
CA LYS A 112 33.80 -5.48 -0.20
C LYS A 112 34.30 -5.77 -1.62
N ARG A 113 33.67 -5.18 -2.64
CA ARG A 113 34.13 -5.27 -4.04
C ARG A 113 35.48 -4.57 -4.26
N GLU A 114 35.70 -3.40 -3.66
CA GLU A 114 37.00 -2.72 -3.74
C GLU A 114 38.14 -3.47 -3.03
N LEU A 115 37.84 -4.19 -1.95
CA LEU A 115 38.82 -5.01 -1.25
C LEU A 115 39.20 -6.26 -2.06
N LEU A 116 38.23 -6.85 -2.76
CA LEU A 116 38.46 -8.04 -3.60
C LEU A 116 39.12 -7.73 -4.95
N SER A 117 39.08 -6.48 -5.43
CA SER A 117 39.78 -6.05 -6.65
C SER A 117 41.22 -5.61 -6.41
N LYS A 118 41.64 -5.47 -5.15
CA LYS A 118 42.99 -5.04 -4.73
C LYS A 118 43.87 -6.19 -4.20
N GLY A 119 43.36 -7.42 -4.13
CA GLY A 119 44.10 -8.63 -3.75
C GLY A 119 44.29 -9.55 -4.95
#